data_AF-A0AAJ1TE39-F1
#
_entry.id   AF-A0AAJ1TE39-F1
#
_cell.length_a   1.000
_cell.length_b   1.000
_cell.length_c   1.000
_cell.angle_alpha   90.00
_cell.angle_beta   90.00
_cell.angle_gamma   90.00
#
_symmetry.space_group_name_H-M   'P 1'
#
loop_
_entity.id
_entity.type
_entity.pdbx_description
1 polymer ?
#
loop_
_entity_poly.entity_id
_entity_poly.type
_entity_poly.pdbx_seq_one_letter_code
_entity_poly.pdbx_strand_id
1 'polypeptide(L)'
;MENNYDVKREPYRPMPMPKKPMEQVHGYSRMEIVEPYLYEALRCLCGRKVCITTTCGKYRGELLKVKRDHLVICEGQCVCYIRLQTVCVVMPEPKC
;
A
#
# COMPACT_ATOMS: atom_id res chain seq x y z
N MET A 1 12.11 46.87 -61.82
CA MET A 1 12.94 47.03 -60.61
C MET A 1 12.62 45.87 -59.69
N GLU A 2 13.31 44.74 -59.87
CA GLU A 2 13.17 43.55 -59.02
C GLU A 2 14.04 43.72 -57.77
N ASN A 3 13.40 43.74 -56.60
CA ASN A 3 14.12 43.77 -55.33
C ASN A 3 14.46 42.32 -54.94
N ASN A 4 15.76 42.03 -54.91
CA ASN A 4 16.30 40.70 -54.62
C ASN A 4 16.42 40.53 -53.10
N TYR A 5 15.48 39.78 -52.50
CA TYR A 5 15.48 39.49 -51.06
C TYR A 5 16.27 38.21 -50.75
N ASP A 6 17.59 38.25 -50.92
CA ASP A 6 18.46 37.16 -50.47
C ASP A 6 18.69 37.28 -48.96
N VAL A 7 17.65 36.96 -48.18
CA VAL A 7 17.73 36.85 -46.72
C VAL A 7 18.42 35.54 -46.41
N LYS A 8 19.74 35.57 -46.22
CA LYS A 8 20.53 34.45 -45.67
C LYS A 8 20.00 34.10 -44.28
N ARG A 9 19.08 33.13 -44.21
CA ARG A 9 18.57 32.60 -42.94
C ARG A 9 19.69 31.81 -42.28
N GLU A 10 20.26 32.33 -41.20
CA GLU A 10 21.12 31.52 -40.34
C GLU A 10 20.32 30.32 -39.82
N PRO A 11 20.92 29.11 -39.76
CA PRO A 11 20.25 27.95 -39.21
C PRO A 11 19.94 28.19 -37.74
N TYR A 12 18.69 27.96 -37.34
CA TYR A 12 18.24 28.13 -35.97
C TYR A 12 19.15 27.36 -35.01
N ARG A 13 19.81 28.08 -34.10
CA ARG A 13 20.51 27.49 -32.95
C ARG A 13 19.59 27.58 -31.74
N PRO A 14 19.15 26.44 -31.16
CA PRO A 14 18.37 26.48 -29.94
C PRO A 14 19.19 27.15 -28.83
N MET A 15 18.63 28.21 -28.24
CA MET A 15 19.23 28.89 -27.09
C MET A 15 19.34 27.88 -25.93
N PRO A 16 20.43 27.90 -25.14
CA PRO A 16 20.52 27.08 -23.94
C PRO A 16 19.43 27.50 -22.97
N MET A 17 18.45 26.62 -22.75
CA MET A 17 17.39 26.90 -21.78
C MET A 17 17.99 26.99 -20.38
N PRO A 18 17.59 27.97 -19.55
CA PRO A 18 17.93 27.95 -18.14
C PRO A 18 17.34 26.68 -17.54
N LYS A 19 18.19 25.79 -17.04
CA LYS A 19 17.75 24.62 -16.27
C LYS A 19 17.04 25.18 -15.04
N LYS A 20 15.70 25.10 -15.01
CA LYS A 20 14.95 25.33 -13.77
C LYS A 20 15.61 24.46 -12.68
N PRO A 21 15.79 24.97 -11.45
CA PRO A 21 16.25 24.13 -10.35
C PRO A 21 15.38 22.87 -10.36
N MET A 22 16.01 21.71 -10.42
CA MET A 22 15.31 20.42 -10.41
C MET A 22 14.31 20.47 -9.26
N GLU A 23 13.01 20.42 -9.55
CA GLU A 23 11.99 20.27 -8.52
C GLU A 23 12.41 19.07 -7.69
N GLN A 24 12.72 19.32 -6.41
CA GLN A 24 13.10 18.27 -5.48
C GLN A 24 11.97 17.25 -5.51
N VAL A 25 12.28 16.07 -6.05
CA VAL A 25 11.36 14.94 -6.04
C VAL A 25 11.19 14.61 -4.56
N HIS A 26 10.11 15.09 -3.96
CA HIS A 26 9.74 14.71 -2.62
C HIS A 26 9.42 13.22 -2.70
N GLY A 27 10.40 12.38 -2.38
CA GLY A 27 10.21 10.94 -2.32
C GLY A 27 8.99 10.70 -1.44
N TYR A 28 7.96 10.05 -1.99
CA TYR A 28 6.75 9.73 -1.24
C TYR A 28 7.16 8.99 0.03
N SER A 29 7.08 9.68 1.18
CA SER A 29 7.22 9.03 2.47
C SER A 29 6.08 8.02 2.59
N ARG A 30 6.38 6.74 2.40
CA ARG A 30 5.42 5.66 2.54
C ARG A 30 5.10 5.50 4.02
N MET A 31 4.08 6.20 4.48
CA MET A 31 3.54 6.03 5.83
C MET A 31 2.79 4.69 5.89
N GLU A 32 3.30 3.77 6.70
CA GLU A 32 2.61 2.50 7.01
C GLU A 32 1.96 2.63 8.39
N ILE A 33 0.64 2.46 8.44
CA ILE A 33 -0.07 2.39 9.72
C ILE A 33 0.04 0.94 10.21
N VAL A 34 0.78 0.77 11.30
CA VAL A 34 1.04 -0.54 11.91
C VAL A 34 0.39 -0.56 13.29
N GLU A 35 -0.32 -1.66 13.58
CA GLU A 35 -0.88 -1.97 14.90
C GLU A 35 0.07 -2.97 15.60
N PRO A 36 1.17 -2.53 16.25
CA PRO A 36 2.25 -3.41 16.67
C PRO A 36 1.80 -4.49 17.67
N TYR A 37 0.99 -4.11 18.66
CA TYR A 37 0.51 -5.04 19.69
C TYR A 37 -0.49 -6.05 19.14
N LEU A 38 -1.40 -5.61 18.26
CA LEU A 38 -2.35 -6.50 17.61
C LEU A 38 -1.65 -7.48 16.67
N TYR A 39 -0.67 -7.00 15.89
CA TYR A 39 0.16 -7.83 15.03
C TYR A 39 0.88 -8.92 15.82
N GLU A 40 1.54 -8.56 16.93
CA GLU A 40 2.25 -9.52 17.77
C GLU A 40 1.31 -10.54 18.42
N ALA A 41 0.16 -10.10 18.92
CA ALA A 41 -0.84 -10.98 19.51
C ALA A 41 -1.39 -11.99 18.48
N LEU A 42 -1.76 -11.52 17.28
CA LEU A 42 -2.24 -12.36 16.20
C LEU A 42 -1.16 -13.34 15.72
N ARG A 43 0.11 -12.95 15.70
CA ARG A 43 1.23 -13.84 15.32
C ARG A 43 1.33 -15.05 16.25
N CYS A 44 1.03 -14.89 17.55
CA CYS A 44 0.99 -15.99 18.52
C CYS A 44 -0.21 -16.93 18.37
N LEU A 45 -1.22 -16.51 17.60
CA LEU A 45 -2.45 -17.25 17.32
C LEU A 45 -2.46 -17.95 15.95
N CYS A 46 -1.40 -17.81 15.14
CA CYS A 46 -1.28 -18.54 13.87
C CYS A 46 -1.44 -20.06 14.09
N GLY A 47 -2.20 -20.71 13.21
CA GLY A 47 -2.56 -22.12 13.28
C GLY A 47 -3.68 -22.45 14.28
N ARG A 48 -4.31 -21.46 14.91
CA ARG A 48 -5.45 -21.66 15.82
C ARG A 48 -6.75 -21.21 15.16
N LYS A 49 -7.86 -21.80 15.61
CA LYS A 49 -9.20 -21.29 15.31
C LYS A 49 -9.45 -20.01 16.11
N VAL A 50 -9.91 -18.98 15.42
CA VAL A 50 -10.20 -17.66 15.98
C VAL A 50 -11.51 -17.14 15.39
N CYS A 51 -12.19 -16.31 16.19
CA CYS A 51 -13.30 -15.48 15.74
C CYS A 51 -12.82 -14.03 15.70
N ILE A 52 -12.84 -13.43 14.50
CA ILE A 52 -12.40 -12.06 14.26
C ILE A 52 -13.65 -11.23 13.96
N THR A 53 -13.87 -10.19 14.76
CA THR A 53 -14.90 -9.19 14.48
C THR A 53 -14.23 -7.97 13.87
N THR A 54 -14.69 -7.59 12.70
CA THR A 54 -14.29 -6.38 11.99
C THR A 54 -15.40 -5.33 12.04
N THR A 55 -15.12 -4.12 11.58
CA THR A 55 -16.12 -3.07 11.39
C THR A 55 -17.27 -3.46 10.46
N CYS A 56 -17.08 -4.45 9.58
CA CYS A 56 -18.04 -4.81 8.53
C CYS A 56 -18.68 -6.19 8.74
N GLY A 57 -18.27 -6.95 9.76
CA GLY A 57 -18.77 -8.32 9.97
C GLY A 57 -17.83 -9.19 10.79
N LYS A 58 -18.16 -10.48 10.88
CA LYS A 58 -17.40 -11.48 11.65
C LYS A 58 -16.90 -12.58 10.74
N TYR A 59 -15.72 -13.08 11.04
CA TYR A 59 -15.07 -14.19 10.36
C TYR A 59 -14.64 -15.23 11.39
N ARG A 60 -14.97 -16.49 11.17
CA ARG A 60 -14.61 -17.58 12.09
C ARG A 60 -13.88 -18.67 11.35
N GLY A 61 -12.64 -18.95 11.75
CA GLY A 61 -11.80 -19.83 10.96
C GLY A 61 -10.41 -20.01 11.55
N GLU A 62 -9.56 -20.71 10.81
CA GLU A 62 -8.17 -20.90 11.18
C GLU A 62 -7.33 -19.70 10.73
N LEU A 63 -6.57 -19.12 11.66
CA LEU A 63 -5.65 -18.03 11.35
C LEU A 63 -4.40 -18.58 10.66
N LEU A 64 -4.29 -18.42 9.35
CA LEU A 64 -3.20 -18.99 8.57
C LEU A 64 -1.91 -18.17 8.67
N LYS A 65 -2.02 -16.84 8.54
CA LYS A 65 -0.86 -15.96 8.46
C LYS A 65 -1.22 -14.54 8.88
N VAL A 66 -0.23 -13.83 9.41
CA VAL A 66 -0.38 -12.42 9.82
C VAL A 66 0.75 -11.60 9.24
N LYS A 67 0.40 -10.47 8.62
CA LYS A 67 1.28 -9.40 8.14
C LYS A 67 1.00 -8.12 8.94
N ARG A 68 1.83 -7.10 8.76
CA ARG A 68 1.74 -5.85 9.54
C ARG A 68 0.47 -5.05 9.26
N ASP A 69 -0.09 -5.20 8.08
CA ASP A 69 -1.25 -4.45 7.57
C ASP A 69 -2.50 -5.34 7.40
N HIS A 70 -2.33 -6.65 7.25
CA HIS A 70 -3.44 -7.60 7.07
C HIS A 70 -3.17 -8.98 7.70
N LEU A 71 -4.23 -9.74 7.90
CA LEU A 71 -4.21 -11.12 8.34
C LEU A 71 -4.96 -12.01 7.35
N VAL A 72 -4.68 -13.30 7.39
CA VAL A 72 -5.26 -14.31 6.50
C VAL A 72 -5.97 -15.35 7.34
N ILE A 73 -7.26 -15.53 7.12
CA ILE A 73 -8.10 -16.50 7.82
C ILE A 73 -8.71 -17.47 6.80
N CYS A 74 -8.78 -18.76 7.15
CA CYS A 74 -9.47 -19.78 6.39
C CYS A 74 -10.81 -20.10 7.05
N GLU A 75 -11.91 -19.73 6.39
CA GLU A 75 -13.27 -19.98 6.83
C GLU A 75 -13.93 -21.00 5.88
N GLY A 76 -14.01 -22.25 6.34
CA GLY A 76 -14.48 -23.36 5.52
C GLY A 76 -13.54 -23.65 4.35
N GLN A 77 -13.99 -23.36 3.12
CA GLN A 77 -13.20 -23.52 1.88
C GLN A 77 -12.69 -22.18 1.32
N CYS A 78 -13.00 -21.07 2.00
CA CYS A 78 -12.65 -19.73 1.55
C CYS A 78 -11.45 -19.17 2.33
N VAL A 79 -10.56 -18.48 1.63
CA VAL A 79 -9.45 -17.73 2.25
C VAL A 79 -9.77 -16.25 2.20
N CYS A 80 -9.80 -15.61 3.36
CA CYS A 80 -10.12 -14.19 3.50
C CYS A 80 -8.88 -13.40 3.95
N TYR A 81 -8.71 -12.22 3.36
CA TYR A 81 -7.68 -11.26 3.73
C TYR A 81 -8.34 -10.09 4.42
N ILE A 82 -7.95 -9.84 5.67
CA ILE A 82 -8.60 -8.84 6.53
C ILE A 82 -7.56 -7.81 6.94
N ARG A 83 -7.85 -6.53 6.74
CA ARG A 83 -6.97 -5.44 7.17
C ARG A 83 -6.95 -5.36 8.69
N LEU A 84 -5.76 -5.28 9.30
CA LEU A 84 -5.61 -5.16 10.76
C LEU A 84 -6.35 -3.95 11.31
N GLN A 85 -6.35 -2.83 10.58
CA GLN A 85 -7.05 -1.60 10.95
C GLN A 85 -8.58 -1.75 11.07
N THR A 86 -9.16 -2.78 10.47
CA THR A 86 -10.61 -3.02 10.53
C THR A 86 -10.99 -3.97 11.65
N VAL A 87 -10.01 -4.61 12.30
CA VAL A 87 -10.23 -5.58 13.37
C VAL A 87 -10.61 -4.84 14.65
N CYS A 88 -11.80 -5.16 15.17
CA CYS A 88 -12.31 -4.61 16.41
C CYS A 88 -12.04 -5.55 17.59
N VAL A 89 -12.24 -6.87 17.40
CA VAL A 89 -12.11 -7.88 18.46
C VAL A 89 -11.54 -9.17 17.89
N VAL A 90 -10.64 -9.81 18.65
CA VAL A 90 -10.09 -11.14 18.34
C VAL A 90 -10.39 -12.07 19.51
N MET A 91 -11.10 -13.17 19.26
CA MET A 91 -11.41 -14.19 20.26
C MET A 91 -10.81 -15.54 19.82
N PRO A 92 -9.75 -16.04 20.47
CA PRO A 92 -9.24 -17.37 20.20
C PRO A 92 -10.17 -18.44 20.75
N GLU A 93 -10.35 -19.52 20.01
CA GLU A 93 -11.09 -20.68 20.52
C GLU A 93 -10.23 -21.44 21.55
N PRO A 94 -10.83 -21.95 22.64
CA PRO A 94 -10.12 -22.81 23.58
C PRO A 94 -9.60 -24.05 22.86
N LYS A 95 -8.41 -24.50 23.26
CA LYS A 95 -7.89 -25.80 22.82
C LYS A 95 -8.72 -26.87 23.52
N CYS A 96 -9.52 -27.61 22.75
CA CYS A 96 -10.14 -28.84 23.22
C CYS A 96 -9.08 -29.92 23.44
#